data_AF-A0A2H5MZT4-F1
#
_entry.id   AF-A0A2H5MZT4-F1
#
_cell.length_a   1.000
_cell.length_b   1.000
_cell.length_c   1.000
_cell.angle_alpha   90.00
_cell.angle_beta   90.00
_cell.angle_gamma   90.00
#
_symmetry.space_group_name_H-M   'P 1'
#
loop_
_entity.id
_entity.type
_entity.pdbx_description
1 polymer ?
#
loop_
_entity_poly.entity_id
_entity_poly.type
_entity_poly.pdbx_seq_one_letter_code
_entity_poly.pdbx_strand_id
1 'polypeptide(L)'
;MEFIEPILGIFKCVCPTVCKYVQYHRKLNENVKNLERVLQEFNSQKEDIEATLKAEGDQGKKPRTEVKNWLQNVQRINSKAQSIEQEVKKRKYFLCARLGKDVDAKIQEMKDCHQKGCSFISLVIDAPPASGL
;
A
#
# COMPACT_ATOMS: atom_id res chain seq x y z
N MET A 1 -12.18 18.98 54.25
CA MET A 1 -11.58 18.87 52.89
C MET A 1 -11.58 17.40 52.50
N GLU A 2 -12.67 16.86 51.94
CA GLU A 2 -12.79 15.41 51.66
C GLU A 2 -13.57 15.11 50.36
N PHE A 3 -13.14 15.68 49.23
CA PHE A 3 -13.69 15.31 47.91
C PHE A 3 -12.60 14.99 46.86
N ILE A 4 -11.33 14.91 47.26
CA ILE A 4 -10.21 14.66 46.33
C ILE A 4 -9.95 13.16 46.13
N GLU A 5 -10.31 12.30 47.09
CA GLU A 5 -10.07 10.85 47.00
C GLU A 5 -10.92 10.09 45.95
N PRO A 6 -12.22 10.40 45.73
CA PRO A 6 -13.00 9.69 44.70
C PRO A 6 -12.54 10.01 43.27
N ILE A 7 -12.05 11.24 43.05
CA ILE A 7 -11.62 11.73 41.73
C ILE A 7 -10.30 11.06 41.30
N LEU A 8 -9.39 10.81 42.24
CA LEU A 8 -8.13 10.11 41.97
C LEU A 8 -8.37 8.62 41.59
N GLY A 9 -9.41 7.99 42.16
CA GLY A 9 -9.81 6.61 41.84
C GLY A 9 -10.34 6.44 40.41
N ILE A 10 -11.07 7.45 39.90
CA ILE A 10 -11.55 7.49 38.51
C ILE A 10 -10.38 7.66 37.53
N PHE A 11 -9.41 8.53 37.85
CA PHE A 11 -8.18 8.66 37.05
C PHE A 11 -7.36 7.36 37.02
N LYS A 12 -7.32 6.61 38.13
CA LYS A 12 -6.64 5.30 38.19
C LYS A 12 -7.30 4.22 37.33
N CYS A 13 -8.62 4.34 37.07
CA CYS A 13 -9.38 3.37 36.28
C CYS A 13 -9.44 3.73 34.78
N VAL A 14 -9.41 5.03 34.44
CA VAL A 14 -9.52 5.53 33.06
C VAL A 14 -8.16 5.62 32.36
N CYS A 15 -7.06 5.84 33.10
CA CYS A 15 -5.71 5.95 32.55
C CYS A 15 -5.26 4.76 31.67
N PRO A 16 -5.43 3.48 32.05
CA PRO A 16 -5.00 2.36 31.21
C PRO A 16 -5.77 2.28 29.88
N THR A 17 -7.07 2.58 29.90
CA THR A 17 -7.95 2.52 28.74
C THR A 17 -7.67 3.68 27.78
N VAL A 18 -7.44 4.89 28.31
CA VAL A 18 -7.03 6.07 27.53
C VAL A 18 -5.61 5.89 27.00
N CYS A 19 -4.67 5.34 27.77
CA CYS A 19 -3.32 5.02 27.30
C CYS A 19 -3.34 3.99 26.15
N LYS A 20 -4.13 2.91 26.27
CA LYS A 20 -4.32 1.93 25.19
C LYS A 20 -4.93 2.58 23.95
N TYR A 21 -5.92 3.45 24.13
CA TYR A 21 -6.54 4.19 23.04
C TYR A 21 -5.55 5.13 22.32
N VAL A 22 -4.73 5.87 23.06
CA VAL A 22 -3.70 6.75 22.49
C VAL A 22 -2.60 5.96 21.78
N GLN A 23 -2.10 4.87 22.38
CA GLN A 23 -1.13 3.98 21.73
C GLN A 23 -1.68 3.36 20.45
N TYR A 24 -2.96 2.97 20.48
CA TYR A 24 -3.66 2.43 19.32
C TYR A 24 -3.74 3.46 18.19
N HIS A 25 -4.12 4.70 18.49
CA HIS A 25 -4.16 5.79 17.51
C HIS A 25 -2.79 6.14 16.95
N ARG A 26 -1.74 6.14 17.78
CA ARG A 26 -0.36 6.33 17.31
C ARG A 26 0.07 5.24 16.33
N LYS A 27 -0.18 3.97 16.69
CA LYS A 27 0.14 2.82 15.83
C LYS A 27 -0.64 2.84 14.50
N LEU A 28 -1.92 3.21 14.54
CA LEU A 28 -2.73 3.39 13.33
C LEU A 28 -2.12 4.49 12.43
N ASN A 29 -1.76 5.62 13.02
CA ASN A 29 -1.16 6.74 12.28
C ASN A 29 0.20 6.38 11.67
N GLU A 30 1.03 5.64 12.40
CA GLU A 30 2.30 5.10 11.88
C GLU A 30 2.07 4.12 10.72
N ASN A 31 1.08 3.22 10.83
CA ASN A 31 0.71 2.29 9.77
C ASN A 31 0.22 3.02 8.52
N VAL A 32 -0.60 4.07 8.66
CA VAL A 32 -1.07 4.89 7.53
C VAL A 32 0.09 5.60 6.85
N LYS A 33 1.00 6.25 7.60
CA LYS A 33 2.20 6.89 7.03
C LYS A 33 3.12 5.88 6.32
N ASN A 34 3.24 4.67 6.86
CA ASN A 34 4.02 3.62 6.22
C ASN A 34 3.36 3.14 4.92
N LEU A 35 2.04 3.00 4.91
CA LEU A 35 1.28 2.68 3.69
C LEU A 35 1.47 3.77 2.63
N GLU A 36 1.39 5.04 3.00
CA GLU A 36 1.63 6.18 2.08
C GLU A 36 3.01 6.11 1.43
N ARG A 37 4.06 5.87 2.23
CA ARG A 37 5.44 5.73 1.71
C ARG A 37 5.57 4.57 0.73
N VAL A 38 5.09 3.39 1.12
CA VAL A 38 5.15 2.19 0.27
C VAL A 38 4.35 2.39 -1.01
N LEU A 39 3.20 3.06 -0.94
CA LEU A 39 2.39 3.39 -2.11
C LEU A 39 3.13 4.36 -3.06
N GLN A 40 3.83 5.35 -2.51
CA GLN A 40 4.62 6.30 -3.30
C GLN A 40 5.77 5.59 -4.05
N GLU A 41 6.56 4.77 -3.35
CA GLU A 41 7.63 3.98 -3.94
C GLU A 41 7.08 3.03 -5.04
N PHE A 42 5.96 2.36 -4.75
CA PHE A 42 5.32 1.44 -5.67
C PHE A 42 4.80 2.13 -6.95
N ASN A 43 4.20 3.32 -6.83
CA ASN A 43 3.74 4.09 -7.97
C ASN A 43 4.90 4.65 -8.79
N SER A 44 5.98 5.13 -8.13
CA SER A 44 7.18 5.59 -8.84
C SER A 44 7.77 4.47 -9.70
N GLN A 45 7.93 3.26 -9.16
CA GLN A 45 8.42 2.12 -9.94
C GLN A 45 7.51 1.78 -11.13
N LYS A 46 6.20 1.85 -10.93
CA LYS A 46 5.23 1.64 -12.01
C LYS A 46 5.44 2.67 -13.12
N GLU A 47 5.57 3.95 -12.78
CA GLU A 47 5.78 5.04 -13.74
C GLU A 47 7.09 4.84 -14.53
N ASP A 48 8.18 4.47 -13.86
CA ASP A 48 9.47 4.20 -14.51
C ASP A 48 9.39 3.03 -15.51
N ILE A 49 8.71 1.94 -15.13
CA ILE A 49 8.48 0.79 -16.01
C ILE A 49 7.59 1.18 -17.19
N GLU A 50 6.49 1.91 -16.97
CA GLU A 50 5.61 2.37 -18.04
C GLU A 50 6.32 3.31 -19.02
N ALA A 51 7.17 4.21 -18.53
CA ALA A 51 7.99 5.09 -19.36
C ALA A 51 9.00 4.29 -20.20
N THR A 52 9.67 3.30 -19.61
CA THR A 52 10.61 2.42 -20.33
C THR A 52 9.89 1.61 -21.40
N LEU A 53 8.74 1.02 -21.08
CA LEU A 53 7.94 0.26 -22.05
C LEU A 53 7.46 1.13 -23.21
N LYS A 54 7.13 2.40 -22.94
CA LYS A 54 6.75 3.34 -24.00
C LYS A 54 7.92 3.61 -24.93
N ALA A 55 9.09 3.97 -24.39
CA ALA A 55 10.28 4.26 -25.18
C ALA A 55 10.75 3.05 -26.02
N GLU A 56 10.76 1.85 -25.43
CA GLU A 56 11.11 0.61 -26.13
C GLU A 56 10.02 0.19 -27.14
N GLY A 57 8.76 0.47 -26.83
CA GLY A 57 7.63 0.25 -27.72
C GLY A 57 7.68 1.14 -28.97
N ASP A 58 8.10 2.39 -28.82
CA ASP A 58 8.35 3.32 -29.94
C ASP A 58 9.48 2.81 -30.86
N GLN A 59 10.36 1.94 -30.35
CA GLN A 59 11.38 1.21 -31.12
C GLN A 59 10.88 -0.13 -31.70
N GLY A 60 9.59 -0.42 -31.59
CA GLY A 60 8.96 -1.63 -32.12
C GLY A 60 9.09 -2.87 -31.23
N LYS A 61 9.69 -2.75 -30.03
CA LYS A 61 9.79 -3.89 -29.10
C LYS A 61 8.48 -4.12 -28.37
N LYS A 62 8.27 -5.34 -27.88
CA LYS A 62 7.03 -5.74 -27.19
C LYS A 62 7.30 -6.00 -25.72
N PRO A 63 6.43 -5.55 -24.80
CA PRO A 63 6.54 -5.90 -23.38
C PRO A 63 6.47 -7.41 -23.18
N ARG A 64 7.32 -7.95 -22.30
CA ARG A 64 7.27 -9.35 -21.89
C ARG A 64 5.94 -9.68 -21.21
N THR A 65 5.47 -10.92 -21.36
CA THR A 65 4.22 -11.38 -20.74
C THR A 65 4.25 -11.25 -19.21
N GLU A 66 5.39 -11.54 -18.58
CA GLU A 66 5.55 -11.40 -17.13
C GLU A 66 5.38 -9.94 -16.65
N VAL A 67 5.85 -8.98 -17.45
CA VAL A 67 5.73 -7.54 -17.17
C VAL A 67 4.29 -7.07 -17.37
N LYS A 68 3.60 -7.57 -18.41
CA LYS A 68 2.17 -7.29 -18.60
C LYS A 68 1.33 -7.82 -17.43
N ASN A 69 1.58 -9.07 -17.01
CA ASN A 69 0.90 -9.67 -15.86
C ASN A 69 1.19 -8.90 -14.57
N TRP A 70 2.43 -8.41 -14.41
CA TRP A 70 2.80 -7.57 -13.29
C TRP A 70 2.05 -6.24 -13.29
N LEU A 71 1.96 -5.53 -14.41
CA LEU A 71 1.20 -4.27 -14.53
C LEU A 71 -0.30 -4.47 -14.21
N GLN A 72 -0.90 -5.56 -14.66
CA GLN A 72 -2.27 -5.91 -14.28
C GLN A 72 -2.42 -6.13 -12.77
N ASN A 73 -1.44 -6.79 -12.15
CA ASN A 73 -1.43 -6.97 -10.70
C ASN A 73 -1.29 -5.64 -9.96
N VAL A 74 -0.46 -4.72 -10.46
CA VAL A 74 -0.30 -3.36 -9.92
C VAL A 74 -1.64 -2.60 -9.95
N GLN A 75 -2.35 -2.61 -11.09
CA GLN A 75 -3.66 -1.96 -11.22
C GLN A 75 -4.69 -2.54 -10.22
N ARG A 76 -4.68 -3.86 -10.04
CA ARG A 76 -5.53 -4.55 -9.06
C ARG A 76 -5.21 -4.13 -7.63
N ILE A 77 -3.93 -4.04 -7.27
CA ILE A 77 -3.47 -3.64 -5.93
C ILE A 77 -3.90 -2.20 -5.66
N ASN A 78 -3.67 -1.27 -6.59
CA ASN A 78 -4.05 0.13 -6.44
C ASN A 78 -5.57 0.31 -6.28
N SER A 79 -6.37 -0.39 -7.08
CA SER A 79 -7.83 -0.34 -6.97
C SER A 79 -8.32 -0.80 -5.59
N LYS A 80 -7.73 -1.87 -5.05
CA LYS A 80 -8.06 -2.36 -3.70
C LYS A 80 -7.59 -1.41 -2.60
N ALA A 81 -6.40 -0.81 -2.73
CA ALA A 81 -5.89 0.16 -1.77
C ALA A 81 -6.80 1.40 -1.69
N GLN A 82 -7.23 1.93 -2.83
CA GLN A 82 -8.21 3.02 -2.89
C GLN A 82 -9.54 2.64 -2.22
N SER A 83 -10.03 1.41 -2.42
CA SER A 83 -11.23 0.95 -1.73
C SER A 83 -11.07 0.91 -0.21
N ILE A 84 -9.91 0.48 0.29
CA ILE A 84 -9.61 0.48 1.73
C ILE A 84 -9.56 1.91 2.27
N GLU A 85 -8.89 2.83 1.56
CA GLU A 85 -8.82 4.24 1.94
C GLU A 85 -10.22 4.88 2.01
N GLN A 86 -11.09 4.59 1.04
CA GLN A 86 -12.48 5.06 1.03
C GLN A 86 -13.31 4.48 2.19
N GLU A 87 -13.16 3.19 2.52
CA GLU A 87 -13.83 2.58 3.67
C GLU A 87 -13.35 3.19 5.00
N VAL A 88 -12.05 3.46 5.14
CA VAL A 88 -11.47 4.15 6.29
C VAL A 88 -12.03 5.57 6.43
N LYS A 89 -12.17 6.31 5.32
CA LYS A 89 -12.78 7.65 5.32
C LYS A 89 -14.26 7.63 5.68
N LYS A 90 -15.02 6.62 5.24
CA LYS A 90 -16.47 6.49 5.48
C LYS A 90 -16.80 6.02 6.90
N ARG A 91 -16.00 5.13 7.49
CA ARG A 91 -16.27 4.57 8.82
C ARG A 91 -15.46 5.32 9.87
N LYS A 92 -16.14 6.11 10.72
CA LYS A 92 -15.54 6.65 11.95
C LYS A 92 -15.08 5.48 12.83
N TYR A 93 -13.78 5.18 12.79
CA TYR A 93 -12.92 4.57 13.83
C TYR A 93 -13.38 3.29 14.58
N PHE A 94 -14.51 2.64 14.27
CA PHE A 94 -15.06 1.54 15.07
C PHE A 94 -14.65 0.12 14.62
N LEU A 95 -14.04 -0.07 13.44
CA LEU A 95 -13.55 -1.38 12.95
C LEU A 95 -12.03 -1.49 12.90
N CYS A 96 -11.39 -0.69 13.73
CA CYS A 96 -9.97 -0.45 13.86
C CYS A 96 -9.08 -1.72 13.77
N ALA A 97 -9.38 -2.80 14.52
CA ALA A 97 -8.53 -4.00 14.51
C ALA A 97 -8.59 -4.83 13.22
N ARG A 98 -9.75 -4.88 12.53
CA ARG A 98 -9.86 -5.54 11.22
C ARG A 98 -9.16 -4.70 10.14
N LEU A 99 -9.39 -3.39 10.17
CA LEU A 99 -8.74 -2.44 9.27
C LEU A 99 -7.21 -2.51 9.37
N GLY A 100 -6.65 -2.65 10.58
CA GLY A 100 -5.20 -2.79 10.78
C GLY A 100 -4.61 -4.02 10.09
N LYS A 101 -5.25 -5.19 10.22
CA LYS A 101 -4.80 -6.43 9.54
C LYS A 101 -4.91 -6.32 8.02
N ASP A 102 -5.98 -5.70 7.52
CA ASP A 102 -6.18 -5.50 6.09
C ASP A 102 -5.12 -4.55 5.48
N VAL A 103 -4.73 -3.52 6.23
CA VAL A 103 -3.64 -2.59 5.84
C VAL A 103 -2.28 -3.31 5.85
N ASP A 104 -1.94 -4.05 6.90
CA ASP A 104 -0.65 -4.75 6.99
C ASP A 104 -0.48 -5.78 5.85
N ALA A 105 -1.53 -6.55 5.56
CA ALA A 105 -1.53 -7.49 4.44
C ALA A 105 -1.37 -6.79 3.09
N LYS A 106 -1.98 -5.61 2.93
CA LYS A 106 -1.86 -4.80 1.70
C LYS A 106 -0.45 -4.25 1.51
N ILE A 107 0.17 -3.77 2.58
CA ILE A 107 1.57 -3.30 2.56
C ILE A 107 2.49 -4.45 2.13
N GLN A 108 2.28 -5.66 2.65
CA GLN A 108 3.08 -6.82 2.24
C GLN A 108 2.87 -7.16 0.76
N GLU A 109 1.63 -7.19 0.27
CA GLU A 109 1.33 -7.44 -1.16
C GLU A 109 2.01 -6.39 -2.07
N MET A 110 2.02 -5.12 -1.65
CA MET A 110 2.72 -4.04 -2.37
C MET A 110 4.24 -4.25 -2.38
N LYS A 111 4.84 -4.59 -1.25
CA LYS A 111 6.28 -4.87 -1.14
C LYS A 111 6.71 -6.05 -2.01
N ASP A 112 5.94 -7.14 -1.98
CA ASP A 112 6.23 -8.32 -2.79
C ASP A 112 6.11 -8.02 -4.29
N CYS A 113 5.09 -7.24 -4.67
CA CYS A 113 4.92 -6.77 -6.05
C CYS A 113 6.06 -5.84 -6.47
N HIS A 114 6.48 -4.92 -5.59
CA HIS A 114 7.61 -4.04 -5.83
C HIS A 114 8.92 -4.81 -6.04
N GLN A 115 9.20 -5.79 -5.18
CA GLN A 115 10.37 -6.64 -5.28
C GLN A 115 10.40 -7.40 -6.61
N LYS A 116 9.24 -7.90 -7.05
CA LYS A 116 9.10 -8.54 -8.35
C LYS A 116 9.40 -7.56 -9.50
N GLY A 117 8.95 -6.31 -9.41
CA GLY A 117 9.29 -5.26 -10.37
C GLY A 117 10.79 -5.03 -10.48
N CYS A 118 11.49 -4.97 -9.35
CA CYS A 118 12.94 -4.82 -9.30
C CYS A 118 13.72 -6.03 -9.86
N SER A 119 13.11 -7.22 -9.87
CA SER A 119 13.77 -8.44 -10.36
C SER A 119 13.81 -8.58 -11.88
N PHE A 120 13.12 -7.72 -12.63
CA PHE A 120 13.11 -7.79 -14.08
C PHE A 120 14.48 -7.41 -14.65
N ILE A 121 15.14 -8.38 -15.31
CA ILE A 121 16.40 -8.16 -16.02
C ILE A 121 16.16 -7.42 -17.35
N SER A 122 15.02 -7.69 -17.99
CA SER A 122 14.60 -7.06 -19.23
C SER A 122 13.09 -6.89 -19.22
N LEU A 123 12.60 -5.75 -19.71
CA LEU A 123 11.16 -5.43 -19.73
C LEU A 123 10.47 -5.81 -21.05
N VAL A 124 11.26 -5.99 -22.11
CA VAL A 124 10.77 -6.15 -23.48
C VAL A 124 11.44 -7.33 -24.19
N ILE A 125 10.86 -7.72 -25.32
CA ILE A 125 11.41 -8.64 -26.30
C ILE A 125 11.38 -7.96 -27.67
N ASP A 126 12.35 -8.29 -28.51
CA ASP A 126 12.36 -7.81 -29.88
C ASP A 126 11.14 -8.32 -30.64
N ALA A 127 10.63 -7.51 -31.57
CA ALA A 127 9.59 -7.97 -32.47
C ALA A 127 10.13 -9.13 -33.31
N PRO A 128 9.30 -10.14 -33.61
CA PRO A 128 9.67 -11.16 -34.58
C PRO A 128 10.09 -10.46 -35.89
N PRO A 129 11.14 -10.94 -36.58
CA PRO A 129 11.53 -10.35 -37.85
C PRO A 129 10.30 -10.32 -38.76
N ALA A 130 10.01 -9.14 -39.33
CA ALA A 130 8.98 -9.02 -40.35
C ALA A 130 9.32 -10.04 -41.43
N SER A 131 8.43 -11.01 -41.63
CA SER A 131 8.55 -11.97 -42.73
C SER A 131 8.53 -11.13 -44.01
N GLY A 132 9.71 -10.91 -44.59
CA GLY A 132 9.87 -10.03 -45.75
C GLY A 132 8.97 -10.51 -46.89
N LEU A 133 8.20 -9.58 -47.44
CA LEU A 133 7.56 -9.69 -48.75
C LEU A 133 8.47 -9.03 -49.78
#